data_AF-A0A7W1FVH1-F1
#
_entry.id   AF-A0A7W1FVH1-F1
#
_cell.length_a   1.000
_cell.length_b   1.000
_cell.length_c   1.000
_cell.angle_alpha   90.00
_cell.angle_beta   90.00
_cell.angle_gamma   90.00
#
_symmetry.space_group_name_H-M   'P 1'
#
loop_
_entity.id
_entity.type
_entity.pdbx_description
1 polymer ?
#
loop_
_entity_poly.entity_id
_entity_poly.type
_entity_poly.pdbx_seq_one_letter_code
_entity_poly.pdbx_strand_id
1 'polypeptide(L)'
;MKKVKLFSVFMILVLFPLHAYCQNFTYSNVKIVSVTFSGNLNIRKDDGTGNYTAPHWLASNTTKSPVAYVSGNAPKVAAALTITCATVPATVWVRGHGSDLIEFPAVQVTVASSATTTHNMTYPATTGSKVFAAGIVRFFKPYSIDWEISFDNGTTWKAIETTTNTLYVTKSAPLSETANYMYHTVYDLSCRNAQTKSVDADIISAVWSEFVDHVVLNYNNDSLFYYKLMNTPNSTLSALLKYRDAQCYTFAQLFLASIKIQGIVKSNNYVYVTPTSNKVCGGSYYVDQFLVKSWTFGTPSGSGTCSDFPYKNTYTNLFNASNTAYNFTYKDVTDSGGIPGSCTSNPSSFFNNHQIAKIDGVYYDACYGVTFASISAIKTAAFSGWGFRLSSGGTSTCYFTPDLTKSDLAETITTY
;
A
#
# COMPACT_ATOMS: atom_id res chain seq x y z
N MET A 1 48.79 -34.14 93.12
CA MET A 1 48.80 -34.77 91.79
C MET A 1 47.37 -35.02 91.32
N LYS A 2 46.84 -34.19 90.40
CA LYS A 2 45.52 -34.40 89.76
C LYS A 2 45.73 -34.35 88.24
N LYS A 3 45.30 -35.43 87.57
CA LYS A 3 45.34 -35.65 86.12
C LYS A 3 44.23 -34.84 85.43
N VAL A 4 44.55 -34.17 84.32
CA VAL A 4 43.56 -33.67 83.36
C VAL A 4 43.71 -34.49 82.08
N LYS A 5 42.63 -35.18 81.68
CA LYS A 5 42.52 -35.92 80.43
C LYS A 5 41.95 -35.00 79.35
N LEU A 6 42.66 -34.87 78.24
CA LEU A 6 42.25 -34.13 77.04
C LEU A 6 41.30 -35.02 76.21
N PHE A 7 40.04 -34.62 76.09
CA PHE A 7 39.07 -35.27 75.20
C PHE A 7 39.20 -34.66 73.80
N SER A 8 39.61 -35.49 72.81
CA SER A 8 39.56 -35.13 71.39
C SER A 8 38.17 -35.47 70.84
N VAL A 9 37.44 -34.46 70.39
CA VAL A 9 36.17 -34.63 69.66
C VAL A 9 36.50 -34.76 68.18
N PHE A 10 36.29 -35.96 67.63
CA PHE A 10 36.43 -36.24 66.19
C PHE A 10 35.13 -35.82 65.50
N MET A 11 35.15 -34.70 64.77
CA MET A 11 34.02 -34.22 63.99
C MET A 11 34.03 -34.94 62.63
N ILE A 12 33.13 -35.91 62.45
CA ILE A 12 32.93 -36.62 61.19
C ILE A 12 32.19 -35.68 60.22
N LEU A 13 32.92 -35.15 59.24
CA LEU A 13 32.37 -34.34 58.15
C LEU A 13 31.73 -35.30 57.12
N VAL A 14 30.40 -35.43 57.15
CA VAL A 14 29.65 -36.21 56.16
C VAL A 14 29.62 -35.42 54.85
N LEU A 15 30.50 -35.79 53.92
CA LEU A 15 30.48 -35.30 52.54
C LEU A 15 29.30 -35.94 51.80
N PHE A 16 28.17 -35.25 51.75
CA PHE A 16 27.11 -35.59 50.79
C PHE A 16 27.62 -35.22 49.38
N PRO A 17 27.59 -36.15 48.41
CA PRO A 17 27.87 -35.80 47.02
C PRO A 17 26.72 -34.92 46.51
N LEU A 18 26.95 -33.61 46.49
CA LEU A 18 26.15 -32.68 45.72
C LEU A 18 26.33 -33.06 44.25
N HIS A 19 25.42 -33.90 43.74
CA HIS A 19 25.26 -34.11 42.31
C HIS A 19 24.75 -32.79 41.75
N ALA A 20 25.67 -31.92 41.33
CA ALA A 20 25.35 -30.81 40.46
C ALA A 20 24.92 -31.41 39.13
N TYR A 21 23.62 -31.68 38.98
CA TYR A 21 23.03 -31.94 37.67
C TYR A 21 23.20 -30.66 36.85
N CYS A 22 24.32 -30.54 36.15
CA CYS A 22 24.46 -29.55 35.09
C CYS A 22 23.55 -30.02 33.96
N GLN A 23 22.29 -29.61 34.00
CA GLN A 23 21.37 -29.84 32.91
C GLN A 23 21.89 -29.06 31.70
N ASN A 24 22.17 -29.78 30.62
CA ASN A 24 22.60 -29.17 29.37
C ASN A 24 21.36 -28.64 28.64
N PHE A 25 21.06 -27.35 28.85
CA PHE A 25 20.04 -26.65 28.09
C PHE A 25 20.53 -26.44 26.66
N THR A 26 20.04 -27.26 25.72
CA THR A 26 20.31 -27.02 24.30
C THR A 26 19.35 -25.96 23.78
N TYR A 27 19.89 -24.79 23.43
CA TYR A 27 19.15 -23.62 22.94
C TYR A 27 18.33 -23.88 21.66
N SER A 28 18.63 -24.95 20.93
CA SER A 28 17.85 -25.46 19.79
C SER A 28 16.38 -25.75 20.13
N ASN A 29 16.05 -25.89 21.41
CA ASN A 29 14.72 -26.27 21.87
C ASN A 29 13.83 -25.07 22.19
N VAL A 30 14.34 -23.85 22.09
CA VAL A 30 13.55 -22.63 22.26
C VAL A 30 13.06 -22.15 20.91
N LYS A 31 11.78 -21.77 20.83
CA LYS A 31 11.12 -21.26 19.62
C LYS A 31 10.22 -20.08 19.95
N ILE A 32 10.19 -19.08 19.09
CA ILE A 32 9.19 -18.04 19.01
C ILE A 32 7.97 -18.64 18.29
N VAL A 33 6.81 -18.54 18.92
CA VAL A 33 5.54 -19.00 18.37
C VAL A 33 4.84 -17.85 17.65
N SER A 34 4.85 -16.66 18.25
CA SER A 34 4.21 -15.47 17.71
C SER A 34 4.89 -14.18 18.16
N VAL A 35 4.75 -13.12 17.35
CA VAL A 35 5.11 -11.74 17.71
C VAL A 35 3.93 -10.82 17.42
N THR A 36 3.63 -9.95 18.37
CA THR A 36 2.56 -8.95 18.29
C THR A 36 3.14 -7.56 18.48
N PHE A 37 3.00 -6.73 17.45
CA PHE A 37 3.24 -5.29 17.53
C PHE A 37 2.00 -4.59 18.11
N SER A 38 2.23 -3.50 18.84
CA SER A 38 1.18 -2.67 19.46
C SER A 38 1.52 -1.19 19.34
N GLY A 39 0.51 -0.32 19.47
CA GLY A 39 0.66 1.12 19.22
C GLY A 39 0.88 1.47 17.74
N ASN A 40 0.65 0.50 16.85
CA ASN A 40 0.78 0.63 15.40
C ASN A 40 -0.46 1.26 14.77
N LEU A 41 -0.28 1.81 13.58
CA LEU A 41 -1.35 2.26 12.71
C LEU A 41 -2.11 1.06 12.12
N ASN A 42 -3.39 1.26 11.83
CA ASN A 42 -4.20 0.28 11.13
C ASN A 42 -3.74 0.14 9.68
N ILE A 43 -3.70 -1.10 9.19
CA ILE A 43 -3.48 -1.42 7.78
C ILE A 43 -4.66 -2.27 7.32
N ARG A 44 -5.37 -1.79 6.30
CA ARG A 44 -6.46 -2.51 5.64
C ARG A 44 -5.88 -3.47 4.61
N LYS A 45 -6.49 -4.64 4.50
CA LYS A 45 -6.21 -5.58 3.42
C LYS A 45 -6.80 -5.05 2.12
N ASP A 46 -6.07 -5.22 1.04
CA ASP A 46 -6.46 -4.78 -0.31
C ASP A 46 -7.69 -5.53 -0.85
N ASP A 47 -7.93 -6.75 -0.37
CA ASP A 47 -9.09 -7.58 -0.73
C ASP A 47 -10.42 -7.13 -0.10
N GLY A 48 -10.38 -6.13 0.79
CA GLY A 48 -11.54 -5.60 1.51
C GLY A 48 -12.01 -6.46 2.67
N THR A 49 -11.28 -7.51 3.07
CA THR A 49 -11.65 -8.42 4.17
C THR A 49 -11.37 -7.87 5.58
N GLY A 50 -11.11 -6.57 5.69
CA GLY A 50 -10.89 -5.87 6.95
C GLY A 50 -9.43 -5.46 7.17
N ASN A 51 -9.05 -5.31 8.44
CA ASN A 51 -7.69 -4.93 8.83
C ASN A 51 -6.81 -6.17 9.05
N TYR A 52 -5.49 -6.00 8.92
CA TYR A 52 -4.56 -6.94 9.53
C TYR A 52 -4.68 -6.84 11.06
N THR A 53 -4.65 -7.99 11.73
CA THR A 53 -4.77 -8.08 13.19
C THR A 53 -3.58 -8.82 13.78
N ALA A 54 -3.39 -8.66 15.08
CA ALA A 54 -2.47 -9.48 15.84
C ALA A 54 -2.89 -10.98 15.82
N PRO A 55 -1.93 -11.90 16.02
CA PRO A 55 -0.49 -11.67 16.00
C PRO A 55 0.02 -11.34 14.60
N HIS A 56 1.01 -10.46 14.52
CA HIS A 56 1.52 -9.97 13.24
C HIS A 56 2.53 -10.94 12.62
N TRP A 57 3.23 -11.69 13.46
CA TRP A 57 4.07 -12.81 13.06
C TRP A 57 3.58 -14.07 13.75
N LEU A 58 3.44 -15.14 13.00
CA LEU A 58 3.17 -16.50 13.48
C LEU A 58 4.16 -17.45 12.83
N ALA A 59 4.78 -18.33 13.62
CA ALA A 59 5.74 -19.30 13.10
C ALA A 59 5.14 -20.19 11.98
N SER A 60 3.86 -20.54 12.11
CA SER A 60 3.12 -21.38 11.16
C SER A 60 2.78 -20.71 9.83
N ASN A 61 2.80 -19.38 9.76
CA ASN A 61 2.32 -18.66 8.57
C ASN A 61 3.46 -18.40 7.60
N THR A 62 3.23 -18.57 6.30
CA THR A 62 4.16 -18.16 5.25
C THR A 62 4.17 -16.64 5.08
N THR A 63 2.98 -16.03 5.05
CA THR A 63 2.81 -14.58 4.96
C THR A 63 2.62 -13.97 6.34
N LYS A 64 3.41 -12.94 6.65
CA LYS A 64 3.33 -12.21 7.92
C LYS A 64 2.52 -10.93 7.70
N SER A 65 1.72 -10.53 8.69
CA SER A 65 0.96 -9.29 8.63
C SER A 65 1.91 -8.09 8.66
N PRO A 66 1.71 -7.07 7.82
CA PRO A 66 2.48 -5.85 7.88
C PRO A 66 2.19 -5.06 9.15
N VAL A 67 3.11 -4.15 9.50
CA VAL A 67 3.00 -3.24 10.64
C VAL A 67 3.29 -1.82 10.16
N ALA A 68 2.61 -0.82 10.72
CA ALA A 68 2.87 0.58 10.42
C ALA A 68 3.01 1.43 11.68
N TYR A 69 3.93 2.38 11.71
CA TYR A 69 4.11 3.34 12.79
C TYR A 69 4.20 4.77 12.24
N VAL A 70 3.93 5.75 13.09
CA VAL A 70 4.30 7.14 12.83
C VAL A 70 5.74 7.34 13.28
N SER A 71 6.54 8.05 12.49
CA SER A 71 7.90 8.44 12.89
C SER A 71 7.89 9.23 14.21
N GLY A 72 8.97 9.15 14.99
CA GLY A 72 9.02 9.71 16.34
C GLY A 72 8.36 8.83 17.41
N ASN A 73 7.72 7.71 17.04
CA ASN A 73 7.28 6.68 17.99
C ASN A 73 8.26 5.50 18.02
N ALA A 74 8.35 4.85 19.19
CA ALA A 74 9.07 3.59 19.34
C ALA A 74 8.14 2.40 19.06
N PRO A 75 8.60 1.34 18.38
CA PRO A 75 7.81 0.13 18.25
C PRO A 75 7.66 -0.55 19.62
N LYS A 76 6.52 -1.22 19.83
CA LYS A 76 6.23 -1.97 21.06
C LYS A 76 5.83 -3.39 20.70
N VAL A 77 6.55 -4.38 21.22
CA VAL A 77 6.41 -5.78 20.82
C VAL A 77 6.18 -6.71 22.01
N ALA A 78 5.32 -7.71 21.83
CA ALA A 78 5.20 -8.87 22.71
C ALA A 78 5.52 -10.13 21.91
N ALA A 79 6.04 -11.17 22.55
CA ALA A 79 6.29 -12.45 21.90
C ALA A 79 5.83 -13.63 22.77
N ALA A 80 5.28 -14.66 22.12
CA ALA A 80 5.03 -15.96 22.75
C ALA A 80 6.14 -16.92 22.35
N LEU A 81 6.67 -17.66 23.31
CA LEU A 81 7.78 -18.59 23.12
C LEU A 81 7.45 -19.96 23.70
N THR A 82 8.07 -21.00 23.15
CA THR A 82 8.09 -22.34 23.73
C THR A 82 9.52 -22.78 24.00
N ILE A 83 9.70 -23.64 24.99
CA ILE A 83 10.94 -24.36 25.24
C ILE A 83 10.63 -25.82 25.51
N THR A 84 11.32 -26.73 24.81
CA THR A 84 11.18 -28.17 25.03
C THR A 84 12.35 -28.71 25.85
N CYS A 85 12.13 -29.01 27.12
CA CYS A 85 13.11 -29.63 28.03
C CYS A 85 12.38 -30.35 29.19
N ALA A 86 12.99 -31.39 29.75
CA ALA A 86 12.40 -32.13 30.87
C ALA A 86 12.33 -31.31 32.18
N THR A 87 13.20 -30.31 32.31
CA THR A 87 13.23 -29.41 33.46
C THR A 87 13.73 -28.07 32.95
N VAL A 88 13.09 -26.98 33.35
CA VAL A 88 13.45 -25.61 32.97
C VAL A 88 13.39 -24.75 34.24
N PRO A 89 14.29 -23.77 34.42
CA PRO A 89 14.16 -22.81 35.50
C PRO A 89 12.77 -22.16 35.50
N ALA A 90 12.24 -21.83 36.68
CA ALA A 90 10.92 -21.21 36.80
C ALA A 90 10.83 -19.84 36.07
N THR A 91 11.98 -19.20 35.85
CA THR A 91 12.10 -17.95 35.11
C THR A 91 13.33 -17.96 34.22
N VAL A 92 13.25 -17.28 33.09
CA VAL A 92 14.39 -17.04 32.18
C VAL A 92 14.39 -15.56 31.76
N TRP A 93 15.49 -15.07 31.21
CA TRP A 93 15.57 -13.72 30.66
C TRP A 93 15.49 -13.75 29.15
N VAL A 94 14.69 -12.88 28.55
CA VAL A 94 14.53 -12.78 27.09
C VAL A 94 14.74 -11.32 26.66
N ARG A 95 15.38 -11.10 25.52
CA ARG A 95 15.55 -9.79 24.88
C ARG A 95 15.44 -9.93 23.36
N GLY A 96 15.33 -8.80 22.66
CA GLY A 96 15.31 -8.78 21.20
C GLY A 96 16.11 -7.62 20.62
N HIS A 97 16.79 -7.87 19.51
CA HIS A 97 17.57 -6.88 18.77
C HIS A 97 16.85 -6.55 17.46
N GLY A 98 16.16 -5.41 17.42
CA GLY A 98 15.40 -4.96 16.27
C GLY A 98 16.25 -4.25 15.22
N SER A 99 15.78 -4.27 13.98
CA SER A 99 16.34 -3.45 12.91
C SER A 99 16.36 -1.97 13.29
N ASP A 100 17.22 -1.19 12.62
CA ASP A 100 17.46 0.22 12.94
C ASP A 100 18.11 0.44 14.32
N LEU A 101 18.76 -0.59 14.90
CA LEU A 101 19.37 -0.57 16.24
C LEU A 101 18.35 -0.25 17.34
N ILE A 102 17.14 -0.78 17.21
CA ILE A 102 16.08 -0.65 18.22
C ILE A 102 16.15 -1.88 19.13
N GLU A 103 16.53 -1.66 20.38
CA GLU A 103 16.73 -2.74 21.34
C GLU A 103 15.46 -2.97 22.16
N PHE A 104 15.00 -4.21 22.26
CA PHE A 104 13.95 -4.60 23.18
C PHE A 104 14.62 -5.13 24.46
N PRO A 105 14.49 -4.42 25.60
CA PRO A 105 15.29 -4.69 26.79
C PRO A 105 15.06 -6.10 27.34
N ALA A 106 16.05 -6.58 28.09
CA ALA A 106 15.97 -7.83 28.81
C ALA A 106 14.82 -7.82 29.82
N VAL A 107 13.95 -8.82 29.75
CA VAL A 107 12.85 -9.01 30.68
C VAL A 107 12.91 -10.43 31.24
N GLN A 108 12.77 -10.55 32.56
CA GLN A 108 12.58 -11.84 33.22
C GLN A 108 11.14 -12.33 32.94
N VAL A 109 11.01 -13.49 32.31
CA VAL A 109 9.73 -14.11 31.96
C VAL A 109 9.52 -15.38 32.76
N THR A 110 8.29 -15.61 33.20
CA THR A 110 7.90 -16.84 33.88
C THR A 110 7.75 -17.99 32.89
N VAL A 111 8.31 -19.15 33.24
CA VAL A 111 8.13 -20.40 32.50
C VAL A 111 6.91 -21.11 33.06
N ALA A 112 5.88 -21.30 32.24
CA ALA A 112 4.67 -21.99 32.66
C ALA A 112 4.99 -23.45 33.01
N SER A 113 4.42 -23.95 34.11
CA SER A 113 4.46 -25.38 34.41
C SER A 113 3.77 -26.17 33.29
N SER A 114 4.35 -27.30 32.93
CA SER A 114 3.82 -28.18 31.89
C SER A 114 3.79 -29.60 32.42
N ALA A 115 2.72 -30.33 32.10
CA ALA A 115 2.64 -31.78 32.30
C ALA A 115 3.41 -32.55 31.22
N THR A 116 3.94 -31.85 30.22
CA THR A 116 4.78 -32.38 29.13
C THR A 116 6.18 -31.78 29.21
N THR A 117 7.05 -32.13 28.26
CA THR A 117 8.39 -31.52 28.14
C THR A 117 8.37 -30.15 27.47
N THR A 118 7.22 -29.65 26.98
CA THR A 118 7.14 -28.34 26.32
C THR A 118 6.50 -27.31 27.24
N HIS A 119 7.24 -26.25 27.51
CA HIS A 119 6.81 -25.15 28.37
C HIS A 119 6.54 -23.89 27.54
N ASN A 120 5.58 -23.09 27.98
CA ASN A 120 5.22 -21.81 27.35
C ASN A 120 5.81 -20.64 28.15
N MET A 121 6.21 -19.59 27.45
CA MET A 121 6.74 -18.35 28.02
C MET A 121 6.18 -17.15 27.25
N THR A 122 6.02 -16.02 27.93
CA THR A 122 5.53 -14.79 27.30
C THR A 122 6.50 -13.65 27.59
N TYR A 123 7.10 -13.11 26.53
CA TYR A 123 7.76 -11.81 26.58
C TYR A 123 6.68 -10.72 26.51
N PRO A 124 6.52 -9.90 27.57
CA PRO A 124 5.43 -8.94 27.64
C PRO A 124 5.61 -7.81 26.62
N ALA A 125 4.54 -7.05 26.37
CA ALA A 125 4.56 -5.92 25.45
C ALA A 125 5.56 -4.84 25.92
N THR A 126 6.72 -4.79 25.28
CA THR A 126 7.87 -3.98 25.68
C THR A 126 8.22 -2.97 24.59
N THR A 127 8.40 -1.72 24.99
CA THR A 127 8.77 -0.63 24.09
C THR A 127 10.25 -0.73 23.73
N GLY A 128 10.58 -0.51 22.46
CA GLY A 128 11.97 -0.47 22.00
C GLY A 128 12.76 0.70 22.61
N SER A 129 14.08 0.56 22.65
CA SER A 129 15.02 1.47 23.33
C SER A 129 15.05 2.89 22.76
N LYS A 130 14.58 3.06 21.52
CA LYS A 130 14.49 4.35 20.86
C LYS A 130 13.32 4.42 19.88
N VAL A 131 12.99 5.64 19.51
CA VAL A 131 11.97 5.96 18.51
C VAL A 131 12.54 5.87 17.10
N PHE A 132 11.67 5.66 16.10
CA PHE A 132 12.05 5.92 14.71
C PHE A 132 12.37 7.41 14.53
N ALA A 133 13.36 7.74 13.71
CA ALA A 133 13.76 9.12 13.48
C ALA A 133 12.58 9.99 13.03
N ALA A 134 12.26 11.03 13.81
CA ALA A 134 11.07 11.84 13.62
C ALA A 134 11.09 12.61 12.29
N GLY A 135 9.93 12.68 11.64
CA GLY A 135 9.74 13.32 10.35
C GLY A 135 10.32 12.57 9.15
N ILE A 136 10.89 11.37 9.34
CA ILE A 136 11.54 10.60 8.28
C ILE A 136 10.70 9.36 7.95
N VAL A 137 10.38 9.19 6.66
CA VAL A 137 9.74 7.98 6.15
C VAL A 137 10.70 6.81 6.22
N ARG A 138 10.25 5.67 6.77
CA ARG A 138 11.00 4.41 6.74
C ARG A 138 10.19 3.26 6.17
N PHE A 139 10.89 2.35 5.50
CA PHE A 139 10.38 1.13 4.93
C PHE A 139 11.39 0.02 5.19
N PHE A 140 10.89 -1.07 5.77
CA PHE A 140 11.66 -2.25 6.10
C PHE A 140 10.94 -3.48 5.53
N LYS A 141 11.57 -4.18 4.60
CA LYS A 141 11.07 -5.42 3.99
C LYS A 141 12.26 -6.39 3.83
N PRO A 142 12.65 -7.11 4.91
CA PRO A 142 12.00 -7.20 6.23
C PRO A 142 12.51 -6.19 7.28
N TYR A 143 11.68 -5.96 8.31
CA TYR A 143 12.10 -5.57 9.66
C TYR A 143 12.33 -6.83 10.48
N SER A 144 13.56 -7.04 10.92
CA SER A 144 13.99 -8.21 11.69
C SER A 144 14.09 -7.89 13.18
N ILE A 145 13.77 -8.88 14.02
CA ILE A 145 14.09 -8.90 15.45
C ILE A 145 14.82 -10.21 15.74
N ASP A 146 16.09 -10.10 16.15
CA ASP A 146 16.90 -11.24 16.59
C ASP A 146 16.67 -11.47 18.08
N TRP A 147 16.08 -12.61 18.43
CA TRP A 147 15.71 -12.92 19.81
C TRP A 147 16.82 -13.68 20.54
N GLU A 148 17.03 -13.34 21.80
CA GLU A 148 17.99 -14.00 22.66
C GLU A 148 17.39 -14.38 24.02
N ILE A 149 17.92 -15.47 24.60
CA ILE A 149 17.55 -15.98 25.91
C ILE A 149 18.79 -16.14 26.80
N SER A 150 18.59 -15.95 28.11
CA SER A 150 19.57 -16.20 29.15
C SER A 150 18.94 -17.02 30.29
N PHE A 151 19.68 -18.03 30.75
CA PHE A 151 19.32 -18.90 31.88
C PHE A 151 20.14 -18.59 33.15
N ASP A 152 21.03 -17.61 33.10
CA ASP A 152 22.01 -17.27 34.14
C ASP A 152 21.93 -15.79 34.53
N ASN A 153 20.70 -15.29 34.64
CA ASN A 153 20.39 -13.91 35.04
C ASN A 153 21.02 -12.84 34.14
N GLY A 154 21.07 -13.08 32.84
CA GLY A 154 21.57 -12.13 31.85
C GLY A 154 23.09 -12.09 31.73
N THR A 155 23.81 -13.04 32.33
CA THR A 155 25.29 -13.12 32.26
C THR A 155 25.73 -13.60 30.88
N THR A 156 25.10 -14.64 30.36
CA THR A 156 25.32 -15.14 29.00
C THR A 156 24.02 -15.13 28.21
N TRP A 157 24.12 -14.69 26.96
CA TRP A 157 23.00 -14.60 26.01
C TRP A 157 23.24 -15.53 24.85
N LYS A 158 22.17 -16.16 24.37
CA LYS A 158 22.21 -17.04 23.21
C LYS A 158 21.06 -16.73 22.28
N ALA A 159 21.36 -16.70 20.99
CA ALA A 159 20.36 -16.55 19.93
C ALA A 159 19.35 -17.70 19.94
N ILE A 160 18.08 -17.34 19.74
CA ILE A 160 16.95 -18.27 19.59
C ILE A 160 16.61 -18.39 18.11
N GLU A 161 16.09 -17.30 17.53
CA GLU A 161 15.77 -17.15 16.11
C GLU A 161 15.50 -15.67 15.77
N THR A 162 15.34 -15.41 14.48
CA THR A 162 14.97 -14.10 13.94
C THR A 162 13.52 -14.11 13.47
N THR A 163 12.74 -13.14 13.91
CA THR A 163 11.37 -12.91 13.37
C THR A 163 11.37 -11.73 12.42
N THR A 164 10.55 -11.79 11.36
CA THR A 164 10.54 -10.79 10.28
C THR A 164 9.14 -10.30 9.92
N ASN A 165 8.92 -9.00 9.81
CA ASN A 165 7.68 -8.41 9.29
C ASN A 165 7.99 -7.33 8.26
N THR A 166 7.09 -7.05 7.32
CA THR A 166 7.15 -5.78 6.60
C THR A 166 6.72 -4.66 7.55
N LEU A 167 7.54 -3.62 7.69
CA LEU A 167 7.26 -2.48 8.57
C LEU A 167 7.35 -1.17 7.79
N TYR A 168 6.30 -0.36 7.93
CA TYR A 168 6.18 0.98 7.37
C TYR A 168 6.29 2.02 8.48
N VAL A 169 6.99 3.12 8.24
CA VAL A 169 7.03 4.28 9.14
C VAL A 169 6.67 5.51 8.33
N THR A 170 5.54 6.12 8.67
CA THR A 170 5.06 7.34 7.99
C THR A 170 5.77 8.57 8.56
N LYS A 171 5.99 9.60 7.73
CA LYS A 171 6.57 10.88 8.17
C LYS A 171 5.77 11.50 9.31
N SER A 172 4.45 11.47 9.25
CA SER A 172 3.56 12.01 10.27
C SER A 172 2.31 11.13 10.39
N ALA A 173 1.46 11.41 11.37
CA ALA A 173 0.21 10.68 11.51
C ALA A 173 -0.63 10.82 10.23
N PRO A 174 -1.16 9.70 9.68
CA PRO A 174 -2.09 9.79 8.57
C PRO A 174 -3.28 10.70 8.92
N LEU A 175 -3.56 11.68 8.06
CA LEU A 175 -4.66 12.63 8.28
C LEU A 175 -5.87 12.21 7.44
N SER A 176 -6.93 11.74 8.13
CA SER A 176 -8.14 11.23 7.49
C SER A 176 -9.13 12.34 7.18
N GLU A 177 -9.37 12.62 5.90
CA GLU A 177 -10.59 13.31 5.44
C GLU A 177 -11.70 12.31 5.07
N THR A 178 -11.33 11.06 4.72
CA THR A 178 -12.25 9.93 4.56
C THR A 178 -11.62 8.66 5.17
N ALA A 179 -12.39 7.83 5.88
CA ALA A 179 -11.86 6.70 6.67
C ALA A 179 -11.29 5.51 5.83
N ASN A 180 -11.17 5.65 4.50
CA ASN A 180 -11.12 4.52 3.57
C ASN A 180 -9.89 4.49 2.64
N TYR A 181 -8.71 4.92 3.07
CA TYR A 181 -7.51 4.90 2.20
C TYR A 181 -6.27 4.21 2.80
N MET A 182 -6.32 3.71 4.04
CA MET A 182 -5.19 3.09 4.74
C MET A 182 -4.94 1.63 4.31
N TYR A 183 -4.89 1.37 3.01
CA TYR A 183 -4.66 0.04 2.43
C TYR A 183 -3.19 -0.36 2.43
N HIS A 184 -2.91 -1.66 2.38
CA HIS A 184 -1.55 -2.19 2.39
C HIS A 184 -0.72 -1.65 1.22
N THR A 185 -1.27 -1.68 0.01
CA THR A 185 -0.58 -1.12 -1.16
C THR A 185 -0.31 0.38 -1.01
N VAL A 186 -1.22 1.13 -0.38
CA VAL A 186 -1.00 2.57 -0.15
C VAL A 186 0.21 2.80 0.77
N TYR A 187 0.36 2.00 1.84
CA TYR A 187 1.55 2.06 2.68
C TYR A 187 2.82 1.62 1.94
N ASP A 188 2.77 0.54 1.16
CA ASP A 188 3.92 0.02 0.41
C ASP A 188 4.40 1.04 -0.62
N LEU A 189 3.54 1.48 -1.54
CA LEU A 189 3.88 2.46 -2.56
C LEU A 189 4.40 3.77 -1.96
N SER A 190 3.75 4.22 -0.89
CA SER A 190 4.16 5.46 -0.24
C SER A 190 5.53 5.35 0.42
N CYS A 191 5.70 4.39 1.33
CA CYS A 191 6.91 4.31 2.15
C CYS A 191 8.10 3.75 1.37
N ARG A 192 7.89 2.80 0.44
CA ARG A 192 8.95 2.24 -0.41
C ARG A 192 9.58 3.32 -1.27
N ASN A 193 8.76 4.14 -1.93
CA ASN A 193 9.27 5.17 -2.82
C ASN A 193 9.81 6.38 -2.06
N ALA A 194 9.15 6.81 -0.97
CA ALA A 194 9.60 7.95 -0.18
C ALA A 194 10.62 7.60 0.93
N GLN A 195 11.21 6.41 0.90
CA GLN A 195 12.19 5.95 1.89
C GLN A 195 13.26 7.01 2.16
N THR A 196 13.54 7.30 3.43
CA THR A 196 14.48 8.32 3.93
C THR A 196 14.15 9.79 3.63
N LYS A 197 13.02 10.08 2.98
CA LYS A 197 12.58 11.46 2.76
C LYS A 197 11.93 12.05 4.00
N SER A 198 12.05 13.36 4.16
CA SER A 198 11.47 14.13 5.28
C SER A 198 10.77 15.42 4.86
N VAL A 199 10.98 15.86 3.63
CA VAL A 199 10.37 17.07 3.05
C VAL A 199 9.17 16.68 2.19
N ASP A 200 8.05 17.38 2.36
CA ASP A 200 6.79 17.06 1.66
C ASP A 200 6.95 17.03 0.14
N ALA A 201 7.64 18.02 -0.43
CA ALA A 201 7.90 18.08 -1.87
C ALA A 201 8.69 16.86 -2.36
N ASP A 202 9.71 16.43 -1.62
CA ASP A 202 10.52 15.26 -1.94
C ASP A 202 9.71 13.97 -1.83
N ILE A 203 8.82 13.88 -0.84
CA ILE A 203 7.92 12.73 -0.65
C ILE A 203 6.92 12.66 -1.82
N ILE A 204 6.28 13.77 -2.17
CA ILE A 204 5.34 13.83 -3.30
C ILE A 204 6.05 13.42 -4.59
N SER A 205 7.23 13.99 -4.86
CA SER A 205 8.03 13.65 -6.05
C SER A 205 8.45 12.19 -6.08
N ALA A 206 8.88 11.64 -4.94
CA ALA A 206 9.28 10.25 -4.84
C ALA A 206 8.09 9.30 -5.05
N VAL A 207 6.93 9.56 -4.43
CA VAL A 207 5.71 8.76 -4.65
C VAL A 207 5.24 8.87 -6.10
N TRP A 208 5.32 10.05 -6.71
CA TRP A 208 4.96 10.24 -8.12
C TRP A 208 5.81 9.40 -9.07
N SER A 209 7.08 9.14 -8.74
CA SER A 209 7.97 8.33 -9.58
C SER A 209 7.49 6.88 -9.81
N GLU A 210 6.54 6.37 -9.00
CA GLU A 210 5.91 5.07 -9.24
C GLU A 210 5.00 5.05 -10.49
N PHE A 211 4.54 6.21 -10.95
CA PHE A 211 3.54 6.28 -12.01
C PHE A 211 4.14 6.55 -13.39
N VAL A 212 5.39 7.03 -13.46
CA VAL A 212 5.97 7.58 -14.70
C VAL A 212 6.39 6.54 -15.73
N ASP A 213 6.61 5.28 -15.32
CA ASP A 213 6.96 4.17 -16.20
C ASP A 213 5.74 3.35 -16.66
N HIS A 214 4.54 3.76 -16.22
CA HIS A 214 3.27 3.08 -16.44
C HIS A 214 3.21 1.66 -15.86
N VAL A 215 4.03 1.33 -14.87
CA VAL A 215 4.03 0.02 -14.19
C VAL A 215 3.80 0.20 -12.70
N VAL A 216 2.53 0.41 -12.32
CA VAL A 216 2.15 0.47 -10.92
C VAL A 216 1.86 -0.93 -10.40
N LEU A 217 2.59 -1.35 -9.37
CA LEU A 217 2.42 -2.67 -8.73
C LEU A 217 1.82 -2.54 -7.32
N ASN A 218 1.02 -3.51 -6.91
CA ASN A 218 0.54 -3.61 -5.53
C ASN A 218 1.65 -4.10 -4.57
N TYR A 219 1.37 -4.17 -3.26
CA TYR A 219 2.36 -4.63 -2.25
C TYR A 219 2.93 -6.05 -2.50
N ASN A 220 2.21 -6.84 -3.31
CA ASN A 220 2.50 -8.23 -3.67
C ASN A 220 3.10 -8.35 -5.10
N ASN A 221 3.51 -7.22 -5.70
CA ASN A 221 4.05 -7.12 -7.07
C ASN A 221 3.05 -7.49 -8.18
N ASP A 222 1.75 -7.48 -7.92
CA ASP A 222 0.74 -7.64 -8.96
C ASP A 222 0.47 -6.29 -9.65
N SER A 223 0.38 -6.30 -10.97
CA SER A 223 0.01 -5.12 -11.78
C SER A 223 -1.35 -4.56 -11.41
N LEU A 224 -1.40 -3.23 -11.24
CA LEU A 224 -2.62 -2.45 -11.13
C LEU A 224 -2.93 -1.82 -12.50
N PHE A 225 -4.02 -2.29 -13.12
CA PHE A 225 -4.38 -1.92 -14.47
C PHE A 225 -5.30 -0.69 -14.50
N TYR A 226 -4.95 0.27 -15.33
CA TYR A 226 -5.85 1.32 -15.79
C TYR A 226 -6.60 0.80 -17.02
N TYR A 227 -7.91 0.56 -16.88
CA TYR A 227 -8.73 -0.11 -17.90
C TYR A 227 -8.11 -1.41 -18.44
N LYS A 228 -7.94 -2.43 -17.58
CA LYS A 228 -7.58 -3.79 -18.05
C LYS A 228 -8.52 -4.26 -19.15
N LEU A 229 -9.80 -3.94 -18.96
CA LEU A 229 -10.85 -3.97 -19.98
C LEU A 229 -11.36 -2.54 -20.16
N MET A 230 -11.71 -2.18 -21.40
CA MET A 230 -12.21 -0.83 -21.73
C MET A 230 -13.51 -0.48 -20.99
N ASN A 231 -14.28 -1.50 -20.59
CA ASN A 231 -15.52 -1.35 -19.82
C ASN A 231 -15.39 -1.97 -18.43
N THR A 232 -14.61 -1.33 -17.56
CA THR A 232 -14.48 -1.75 -16.17
C THR A 232 -15.47 -1.00 -15.28
N PRO A 233 -16.26 -1.66 -14.42
CA PRO A 233 -17.17 -1.01 -13.49
C PRO A 233 -16.48 -0.54 -12.20
N ASN A 234 -15.19 -0.86 -12.04
CA ASN A 234 -14.49 -0.75 -10.76
C ASN A 234 -14.23 0.71 -10.42
N SER A 235 -15.12 1.26 -9.57
CA SER A 235 -15.29 2.68 -9.40
C SER A 235 -14.57 3.32 -8.19
N THR A 236 -13.68 2.61 -7.50
CA THR A 236 -13.14 3.03 -6.20
C THR A 236 -11.71 2.53 -5.96
N LEU A 237 -10.93 3.22 -5.11
CA LEU A 237 -9.62 2.74 -4.68
C LEU A 237 -9.67 1.30 -4.15
N SER A 238 -10.71 0.95 -3.38
CA SER A 238 -10.91 -0.42 -2.89
C SER A 238 -11.11 -1.44 -4.01
N ALA A 239 -11.83 -1.07 -5.08
CA ALA A 239 -12.05 -1.93 -6.23
C ALA A 239 -10.77 -2.08 -7.06
N LEU A 240 -9.99 -1.01 -7.25
CA LEU A 240 -8.67 -1.07 -7.89
C LEU A 240 -7.77 -2.06 -7.14
N LEU A 241 -7.67 -1.95 -5.82
CA LEU A 241 -6.77 -2.80 -5.03
C LEU A 241 -7.23 -4.26 -4.97
N LYS A 242 -8.55 -4.50 -4.90
CA LYS A 242 -9.12 -5.84 -4.86
C LYS A 242 -9.09 -6.56 -6.21
N TYR A 243 -9.53 -5.88 -7.27
CA TYR A 243 -9.72 -6.47 -8.60
C TYR A 243 -8.54 -6.21 -9.54
N ARG A 244 -7.61 -5.34 -9.14
CA ARG A 244 -6.42 -4.94 -9.92
C ARG A 244 -6.77 -4.26 -11.24
N ASP A 245 -7.97 -3.72 -11.35
CA ASP A 245 -8.47 -3.08 -12.56
C ASP A 245 -9.45 -1.99 -12.17
N ALA A 246 -9.30 -0.79 -12.73
CA ALA A 246 -10.24 0.32 -12.51
C ALA A 246 -10.10 1.43 -13.55
N GLN A 247 -11.02 2.40 -13.46
CA GLN A 247 -11.05 3.60 -14.31
C GLN A 247 -10.07 4.68 -13.79
N CYS A 248 -10.07 5.86 -14.42
CA CYS A 248 -9.04 6.88 -14.18
C CYS A 248 -9.02 7.43 -12.76
N TYR A 249 -10.19 7.71 -12.20
CA TYR A 249 -10.23 8.38 -10.90
C TYR A 249 -9.63 7.56 -9.77
N THR A 250 -9.52 6.22 -9.87
CA THR A 250 -8.89 5.41 -8.82
C THR A 250 -7.38 5.62 -8.73
N PHE A 251 -6.72 5.94 -9.84
CA PHE A 251 -5.27 6.21 -9.83
C PHE A 251 -4.97 7.57 -9.23
N ALA A 252 -5.81 8.58 -9.48
CA ALA A 252 -5.76 9.84 -8.74
C ALA A 252 -5.96 9.61 -7.23
N GLN A 253 -6.94 8.78 -6.84
CA GLN A 253 -7.15 8.40 -5.44
C GLN A 253 -5.94 7.65 -4.86
N LEU A 254 -5.33 6.73 -5.60
CA LEU A 254 -4.16 5.97 -5.15
C LEU A 254 -2.97 6.90 -4.88
N PHE A 255 -2.68 7.83 -5.80
CA PHE A 255 -1.61 8.81 -5.63
C PHE A 255 -1.87 9.71 -4.42
N LEU A 256 -3.08 10.28 -4.32
CA LEU A 256 -3.46 11.15 -3.20
C LEU A 256 -3.49 10.40 -1.85
N ALA A 257 -3.96 9.15 -1.82
CA ALA A 257 -3.90 8.30 -0.63
C ALA A 257 -2.46 8.06 -0.19
N SER A 258 -1.55 7.84 -1.14
CA SER A 258 -0.14 7.57 -0.88
C SER A 258 0.60 8.77 -0.29
N ILE A 259 0.23 10.00 -0.63
CA ILE A 259 0.78 11.19 0.06
C ILE A 259 0.08 11.47 1.40
N LYS A 260 -1.24 11.22 1.49
CA LYS A 260 -2.02 11.45 2.72
C LYS A 260 -1.62 10.52 3.86
N ILE A 261 -1.20 9.28 3.57
CA ILE A 261 -0.67 8.37 4.60
C ILE A 261 0.59 8.91 5.26
N GLN A 262 1.32 9.83 4.59
CA GLN A 262 2.50 10.51 5.14
C GLN A 262 2.15 11.74 5.99
N GLY A 263 0.86 12.04 6.17
CA GLY A 263 0.38 13.23 6.85
C GLY A 263 0.50 14.51 6.01
N ILE A 264 0.66 14.38 4.68
CA ILE A 264 0.72 15.52 3.76
C ILE A 264 -0.70 15.86 3.31
N VAL A 265 -1.18 17.05 3.67
CA VAL A 265 -2.52 17.53 3.33
C VAL A 265 -2.43 18.68 2.34
N LYS A 266 -3.20 18.54 1.26
CA LYS A 266 -3.41 19.56 0.24
C LYS A 266 -4.90 19.60 -0.02
N SER A 267 -5.54 20.74 0.21
CA SER A 267 -6.95 20.92 -0.15
C SER A 267 -7.07 21.09 -1.67
N ASN A 268 -8.28 20.91 -2.21
CA ASN A 268 -8.57 21.13 -3.63
C ASN A 268 -7.58 20.37 -4.54
N ASN A 269 -7.38 19.10 -4.23
CA ASN A 269 -6.35 18.27 -4.83
C ASN A 269 -6.90 17.16 -5.74
N TYR A 270 -8.21 17.05 -5.86
CA TYR A 270 -8.89 16.08 -6.71
C TYR A 270 -9.68 16.81 -7.78
N VAL A 271 -9.27 16.64 -9.03
CA VAL A 271 -9.78 17.39 -10.17
C VAL A 271 -10.66 16.49 -11.00
N TYR A 272 -11.89 16.92 -11.26
CA TYR A 272 -12.82 16.31 -12.19
C TYR A 272 -12.86 17.15 -13.48
N VAL A 273 -12.39 16.56 -14.57
CA VAL A 273 -12.25 17.19 -15.89
C VAL A 273 -13.33 16.69 -16.83
N THR A 274 -14.03 17.59 -17.51
CA THR A 274 -15.04 17.28 -18.55
C THR A 274 -14.86 18.18 -19.77
N PRO A 275 -15.44 17.83 -20.92
CA PRO A 275 -15.71 18.83 -21.94
C PRO A 275 -16.57 19.97 -21.36
N THR A 276 -16.37 21.16 -21.88
CA THR A 276 -17.29 22.27 -21.67
C THR A 276 -18.56 21.95 -22.45
N SER A 277 -19.71 22.02 -21.79
CA SER A 277 -21.01 21.74 -22.42
C SER A 277 -21.46 22.94 -23.27
N ASN A 278 -20.65 23.32 -24.25
CA ASN A 278 -20.97 24.38 -25.20
C ASN A 278 -21.83 23.85 -26.34
N LYS A 279 -22.71 24.71 -26.84
CA LYS A 279 -23.57 24.38 -27.98
C LYS A 279 -22.79 24.42 -29.29
N VAL A 280 -23.11 23.51 -30.20
CA VAL A 280 -22.51 23.39 -31.54
C VAL A 280 -23.60 23.19 -32.60
N CYS A 281 -23.24 23.33 -33.88
CA CYS A 281 -24.13 23.06 -35.02
C CYS A 281 -25.43 23.90 -34.97
N GLY A 282 -25.27 25.23 -34.87
CA GLY A 282 -26.41 26.15 -34.81
C GLY A 282 -27.21 26.11 -33.50
N GLY A 283 -26.67 25.51 -32.45
CA GLY A 283 -27.32 25.47 -31.13
C GLY A 283 -28.02 24.15 -30.79
N SER A 284 -27.93 23.16 -31.67
CA SER A 284 -28.73 21.93 -31.61
C SER A 284 -28.15 20.85 -30.69
N TYR A 285 -26.84 20.85 -30.46
CA TYR A 285 -26.15 19.79 -29.70
C TYR A 285 -25.15 20.36 -28.71
N TYR A 286 -24.82 19.60 -27.69
CA TYR A 286 -23.80 19.92 -26.70
C TYR A 286 -22.61 18.97 -26.85
N VAL A 287 -21.40 19.50 -26.77
CA VAL A 287 -20.20 18.66 -26.68
C VAL A 287 -20.20 17.95 -25.34
N ASP A 288 -20.12 16.62 -25.37
CA ASP A 288 -20.18 15.79 -24.16
C ASP A 288 -19.17 14.65 -24.14
N GLN A 289 -18.28 14.55 -25.13
CA GLN A 289 -17.22 13.54 -25.16
C GLN A 289 -15.88 14.15 -25.59
N PHE A 290 -14.78 13.58 -25.11
CA PHE A 290 -13.46 13.79 -25.69
C PHE A 290 -12.85 12.47 -26.14
N LEU A 291 -11.97 12.57 -27.13
CA LEU A 291 -11.17 11.47 -27.66
C LEU A 291 -9.74 11.63 -27.14
N VAL A 292 -9.32 10.77 -26.22
CA VAL A 292 -7.92 10.67 -25.78
C VAL A 292 -7.09 10.04 -26.89
N LYS A 293 -5.90 10.60 -27.18
CA LYS A 293 -5.02 10.12 -28.25
C LYS A 293 -4.90 8.58 -28.28
N SER A 294 -4.88 7.93 -29.46
CA SER A 294 -4.72 8.44 -30.83
C SER A 294 -5.90 7.97 -31.68
N TRP A 295 -6.64 8.88 -32.32
CA TRP A 295 -7.76 8.52 -33.19
C TRP A 295 -7.48 8.91 -34.64
N THR A 296 -7.83 8.02 -35.58
CA THR A 296 -7.71 8.26 -37.02
C THR A 296 -9.06 8.68 -37.59
N PHE A 297 -9.09 9.84 -38.25
CA PHE A 297 -10.28 10.39 -38.90
C PHE A 297 -10.25 10.11 -40.41
N GLY A 298 -11.25 9.38 -40.90
CA GLY A 298 -11.38 8.95 -42.29
C GLY A 298 -12.17 9.94 -43.15
N THR A 299 -13.09 9.43 -43.96
CA THR A 299 -13.97 10.28 -44.80
C THR A 299 -15.21 10.69 -44.00
N PRO A 300 -15.53 11.98 -43.88
CA PRO A 300 -16.70 12.42 -43.12
C PRO A 300 -18.02 12.05 -43.82
N SER A 301 -18.96 11.51 -43.05
CA SER A 301 -20.31 11.13 -43.51
C SER A 301 -21.44 11.72 -42.65
N GLY A 302 -21.09 12.56 -41.66
CA GLY A 302 -21.99 13.19 -40.70
C GLY A 302 -22.23 14.68 -40.94
N SER A 303 -21.57 15.29 -41.94
CA SER A 303 -21.62 16.74 -42.20
C SER A 303 -23.03 17.29 -42.40
N GLY A 304 -23.97 16.47 -42.91
CA GLY A 304 -25.37 16.88 -43.08
C GLY A 304 -26.14 17.06 -41.76
N THR A 305 -25.71 16.39 -40.68
CA THR A 305 -26.27 16.57 -39.33
C THR A 305 -25.58 17.71 -38.60
N CYS A 306 -24.25 17.75 -38.68
CA CYS A 306 -23.46 18.81 -38.11
C CYS A 306 -22.18 19.04 -38.91
N SER A 307 -22.04 20.22 -39.49
CA SER A 307 -20.83 20.61 -40.22
C SER A 307 -19.61 20.77 -39.31
N ASP A 308 -19.79 21.19 -38.06
CA ASP A 308 -18.71 21.34 -37.07
C ASP A 308 -18.14 20.00 -36.57
N PHE A 309 -18.94 18.92 -36.65
CA PHE A 309 -18.62 17.56 -36.22
C PHE A 309 -18.94 16.56 -37.34
N PRO A 310 -18.17 16.60 -38.43
CA PRO A 310 -18.58 15.96 -39.68
C PRO A 310 -18.34 14.44 -39.72
N TYR A 311 -17.63 13.87 -38.74
CA TYR A 311 -17.29 12.45 -38.71
C TYR A 311 -18.26 11.68 -37.83
N LYS A 312 -18.79 10.55 -38.32
CA LYS A 312 -19.85 9.79 -37.68
C LYS A 312 -19.41 8.37 -37.37
N ASN A 313 -19.69 7.91 -36.16
CA ASN A 313 -19.72 6.48 -35.84
C ASN A 313 -21.09 6.06 -35.31
N THR A 314 -21.48 4.82 -35.51
CA THR A 314 -22.68 4.23 -34.92
C THR A 314 -22.37 2.91 -34.21
N TYR A 315 -23.14 2.58 -33.18
CA TYR A 315 -23.04 1.31 -32.45
C TYR A 315 -24.32 1.01 -31.67
N THR A 316 -24.54 -0.26 -31.35
CA THR A 316 -25.56 -0.71 -30.39
C THR A 316 -24.96 -0.96 -29.02
N ASN A 317 -23.79 -1.59 -28.98
CA ASN A 317 -22.95 -1.75 -27.80
C ASN A 317 -21.58 -1.16 -28.10
N LEU A 318 -21.11 -0.21 -27.28
CA LEU A 318 -19.88 0.54 -27.55
C LEU A 318 -18.65 -0.37 -27.58
N PHE A 319 -18.65 -1.42 -26.77
CA PHE A 319 -17.56 -2.38 -26.67
C PHE A 319 -17.97 -3.74 -27.22
N ASN A 320 -16.99 -4.51 -27.69
CA ASN A 320 -17.20 -5.91 -28.04
C ASN A 320 -17.52 -6.76 -26.80
N ALA A 321 -17.95 -8.01 -27.00
CA ALA A 321 -18.32 -8.90 -25.90
C ALA A 321 -17.18 -9.14 -24.88
N SER A 322 -15.93 -9.01 -25.31
CA SER A 322 -14.73 -9.15 -24.46
C SER A 322 -14.29 -7.85 -23.78
N ASN A 323 -14.92 -6.71 -24.09
CA ASN A 323 -14.53 -5.37 -23.63
C ASN A 323 -13.07 -4.98 -23.92
N THR A 324 -12.51 -5.45 -25.04
CA THR A 324 -11.11 -5.19 -25.45
C THR A 324 -10.98 -4.21 -26.60
N ALA A 325 -12.09 -3.87 -27.27
CA ALA A 325 -12.11 -2.96 -28.40
C ALA A 325 -13.48 -2.29 -28.55
N TYR A 326 -13.49 -1.13 -29.21
CA TYR A 326 -14.72 -0.48 -29.65
C TYR A 326 -15.43 -1.28 -30.74
N ASN A 327 -16.75 -1.38 -30.64
CA ASN A 327 -17.62 -2.14 -31.55
C ASN A 327 -18.56 -1.20 -32.33
N PHE A 328 -17.96 -0.45 -33.26
CA PHE A 328 -18.72 0.41 -34.17
C PHE A 328 -19.29 -0.38 -35.35
N THR A 329 -20.60 -0.26 -35.60
CA THR A 329 -21.27 -0.82 -36.78
C THR A 329 -21.04 0.04 -38.02
N TYR A 330 -20.83 1.35 -37.84
CA TYR A 330 -20.34 2.29 -38.84
C TYR A 330 -19.25 3.17 -38.22
N LYS A 331 -18.18 3.49 -38.96
CA LYS A 331 -17.09 4.32 -38.43
C LYS A 331 -16.42 5.19 -39.48
N ASP A 332 -16.47 6.51 -39.28
CA ASP A 332 -15.56 7.46 -39.92
C ASP A 332 -14.30 7.64 -39.07
N VAL A 333 -14.39 7.43 -37.75
CA VAL A 333 -13.27 7.60 -36.81
C VAL A 333 -12.91 6.24 -36.21
N THR A 334 -11.63 5.87 -36.27
CA THR A 334 -11.16 4.58 -35.74
C THR A 334 -10.12 4.81 -34.64
N ASP A 335 -10.29 4.10 -33.53
CA ASP A 335 -9.30 4.03 -32.46
C ASP A 335 -7.99 3.45 -33.01
N SER A 336 -6.90 4.15 -32.77
CA SER A 336 -5.54 3.66 -33.02
C SER A 336 -4.92 3.40 -31.65
N GLY A 337 -3.92 2.51 -31.57
CA GLY A 337 -3.25 2.22 -30.29
C GLY A 337 -2.93 3.52 -29.54
N GLY A 338 -3.62 3.72 -28.42
CA GLY A 338 -3.63 4.97 -27.69
C GLY A 338 -2.36 5.18 -26.90
N ILE A 339 -2.39 6.15 -25.98
CA ILE A 339 -1.33 6.32 -24.99
C ILE A 339 -1.43 5.13 -24.01
N PRO A 340 -0.36 4.35 -23.80
CA PRO A 340 -0.35 3.34 -22.75
C PRO A 340 -0.62 4.00 -21.41
N GLY A 341 -1.51 3.41 -20.62
CA GLY A 341 -1.65 3.76 -19.21
C GLY A 341 -1.13 2.64 -18.32
N SER A 342 -1.29 2.79 -17.01
CA SER A 342 -0.76 1.82 -16.04
C SER A 342 -1.10 0.38 -16.40
N CYS A 343 -0.08 -0.41 -16.74
CA CYS A 343 -0.14 -1.81 -17.15
C CYS A 343 -1.06 -2.15 -18.35
N THR A 344 -1.55 -1.15 -19.10
CA THR A 344 -2.47 -1.34 -20.23
C THR A 344 -1.97 -0.59 -21.45
N SER A 345 -1.78 -1.31 -22.57
CA SER A 345 -1.26 -0.71 -23.81
C SER A 345 -2.25 0.19 -24.54
N ASN A 346 -3.55 -0.11 -24.46
CA ASN A 346 -4.61 0.68 -25.08
C ASN A 346 -5.84 0.77 -24.16
N PRO A 347 -5.83 1.67 -23.14
CA PRO A 347 -6.96 1.85 -22.25
C PRO A 347 -8.18 2.43 -23.02
N SER A 348 -9.35 2.44 -22.39
CA SER A 348 -10.50 3.18 -22.95
C SER A 348 -10.07 4.63 -23.16
N SER A 349 -10.36 5.18 -24.35
CA SER A 349 -9.92 6.49 -24.83
C SER A 349 -11.08 7.38 -25.31
N PHE A 350 -12.33 6.90 -25.21
CA PHE A 350 -13.56 7.62 -25.56
C PHE A 350 -14.54 7.64 -24.39
N PHE A 351 -14.64 8.80 -23.74
CA PHE A 351 -15.47 9.00 -22.55
C PHE A 351 -15.68 10.51 -22.29
N ASN A 352 -16.47 10.83 -21.25
CA ASN A 352 -16.93 12.20 -20.97
C ASN A 352 -16.35 12.83 -19.70
N ASN A 353 -15.54 12.09 -18.95
CA ASN A 353 -14.96 12.57 -17.70
C ASN A 353 -13.59 11.94 -17.42
N HIS A 354 -12.67 12.72 -16.87
CA HIS A 354 -11.36 12.25 -16.42
C HIS A 354 -11.05 12.85 -15.06
N GLN A 355 -10.33 12.14 -14.19
CA GLN A 355 -9.98 12.66 -12.89
C GLN A 355 -8.51 12.45 -12.59
N ILE A 356 -7.91 13.51 -12.08
CA ILE A 356 -6.47 13.64 -11.85
C ILE A 356 -6.25 14.37 -10.53
N ALA A 357 -5.01 14.35 -10.03
CA ALA A 357 -4.65 15.12 -8.85
C ALA A 357 -4.15 16.52 -9.21
N LYS A 358 -4.32 17.50 -8.31
CA LYS A 358 -3.69 18.81 -8.40
C LYS A 358 -2.97 19.14 -7.11
N ILE A 359 -1.66 19.33 -7.17
CA ILE A 359 -0.84 19.61 -5.99
C ILE A 359 0.08 20.77 -6.32
N ASP A 360 0.01 21.83 -5.50
CA ASP A 360 0.87 23.01 -5.62
C ASP A 360 0.87 23.61 -7.05
N GLY A 361 -0.31 23.61 -7.70
CA GLY A 361 -0.52 24.15 -9.04
C GLY A 361 -0.21 23.18 -10.20
N VAL A 362 0.37 22.02 -9.92
CA VAL A 362 0.69 20.99 -10.92
C VAL A 362 -0.42 19.95 -10.98
N TYR A 363 -0.83 19.59 -12.19
CA TYR A 363 -1.79 18.52 -12.45
C TYR A 363 -1.04 17.20 -12.67
N TYR A 364 -1.46 16.14 -11.99
CA TYR A 364 -0.83 14.81 -12.01
C TYR A 364 -1.81 13.78 -12.52
N ASP A 365 -1.54 13.25 -13.71
CA ASP A 365 -2.34 12.20 -14.33
C ASP A 365 -1.69 10.84 -14.08
N ALA A 366 -1.97 10.27 -12.90
CA ALA A 366 -1.40 9.01 -12.44
C ALA A 366 -1.73 7.81 -13.36
N CYS A 367 -2.77 7.91 -14.20
CA CYS A 367 -3.12 6.84 -15.13
C CYS A 367 -2.09 6.72 -16.26
N TYR A 368 -1.53 7.86 -16.67
CA TYR A 368 -0.64 8.02 -17.82
C TYR A 368 0.76 8.51 -17.42
N GLY A 369 1.09 8.57 -16.13
CA GLY A 369 2.42 8.94 -15.66
C GLY A 369 2.91 10.35 -16.05
N VAL A 370 2.00 11.27 -16.39
CA VAL A 370 2.34 12.60 -16.92
C VAL A 370 1.81 13.73 -16.03
N THR A 371 2.46 14.89 -16.13
CA THR A 371 2.07 16.10 -15.41
C THR A 371 1.79 17.26 -16.36
N PHE A 372 0.93 18.18 -15.94
CA PHE A 372 0.58 19.38 -16.71
C PHE A 372 0.62 20.63 -15.84
N ALA A 373 1.01 21.76 -16.44
CA ALA A 373 1.03 23.06 -15.78
C ALA A 373 -0.34 23.76 -15.79
N SER A 374 -1.28 23.31 -16.63
CA SER A 374 -2.62 23.89 -16.74
C SER A 374 -3.59 22.93 -17.41
N ILE A 375 -4.89 23.18 -17.26
CA ILE A 375 -5.95 22.43 -17.96
C ILE A 375 -5.83 22.56 -19.49
N SER A 376 -5.41 23.73 -20.00
CA SER A 376 -5.18 23.94 -21.44
C SER A 376 -4.03 23.08 -21.98
N ALA A 377 -3.00 22.84 -21.17
CA ALA A 377 -1.92 21.93 -21.52
C ALA A 377 -2.40 20.47 -21.63
N ILE A 378 -3.36 20.05 -20.79
CA ILE A 378 -4.00 18.73 -20.91
C ILE A 378 -4.69 18.62 -22.26
N LYS A 379 -5.52 19.61 -22.64
CA LYS A 379 -6.28 19.60 -23.89
C LYS A 379 -5.39 19.34 -25.11
N THR A 380 -4.28 20.08 -25.20
CA THR A 380 -3.38 20.03 -26.36
C THR A 380 -2.51 18.77 -26.37
N ALA A 381 -2.10 18.29 -25.20
CA ALA A 381 -1.23 17.13 -25.08
C ALA A 381 -1.98 15.79 -25.16
N ALA A 382 -3.20 15.70 -24.62
CA ALA A 382 -3.88 14.43 -24.37
C ALA A 382 -4.97 14.07 -25.39
N PHE A 383 -5.58 15.02 -26.08
CA PHE A 383 -6.76 14.75 -26.92
C PHE A 383 -6.49 14.79 -28.43
N SER A 384 -7.27 14.00 -29.16
CA SER A 384 -7.35 13.98 -30.63
C SER A 384 -8.61 14.68 -31.16
N GLY A 385 -9.60 14.94 -30.32
CA GLY A 385 -10.85 15.53 -30.77
C GLY A 385 -11.96 15.55 -29.72
N TRP A 386 -13.09 16.08 -30.15
CA TRP A 386 -14.32 16.19 -29.39
C TRP A 386 -15.43 15.36 -30.02
N GLY A 387 -16.47 15.07 -29.26
CA GLY A 387 -17.68 14.50 -29.81
C GLY A 387 -18.94 14.85 -29.05
N PHE A 388 -20.08 14.57 -29.71
CA PHE A 388 -21.37 14.50 -29.07
C PHE A 388 -22.11 13.22 -29.45
N ARG A 389 -22.98 12.73 -28.57
CA ARG A 389 -23.73 11.48 -28.75
C ARG A 389 -25.23 11.70 -28.87
N LEU A 390 -25.85 11.01 -29.82
CA LEU A 390 -27.30 10.87 -29.95
C LEU A 390 -27.68 9.40 -29.76
N SER A 391 -28.69 9.12 -28.94
CA SER A 391 -29.18 7.76 -28.69
C SER A 391 -30.66 7.66 -29.02
N SER A 392 -31.03 6.71 -29.90
CA SER A 392 -32.42 6.44 -30.26
C SER A 392 -32.60 4.96 -30.63
N GLY A 393 -33.68 4.34 -30.15
CA GLY A 393 -34.04 2.96 -30.52
C GLY A 393 -32.94 1.91 -30.26
N GLY A 394 -32.16 2.06 -29.19
CA GLY A 394 -31.05 1.15 -28.87
C GLY A 394 -29.80 1.31 -29.73
N THR A 395 -29.77 2.28 -30.65
CA THR A 395 -28.59 2.65 -31.43
C THR A 395 -28.08 4.00 -30.96
N SER A 396 -26.77 4.09 -30.74
CA SER A 396 -26.06 5.35 -30.50
C SER A 396 -25.33 5.78 -31.76
N THR A 397 -25.43 7.06 -32.09
CA THR A 397 -24.64 7.72 -33.13
C THR A 397 -23.79 8.80 -32.47
N CYS A 398 -22.48 8.77 -32.70
CA CYS A 398 -21.55 9.78 -32.24
C CYS A 398 -21.05 10.60 -33.41
N TYR A 399 -20.96 11.90 -33.22
CA TYR A 399 -20.38 12.84 -34.18
C TYR A 399 -19.10 13.43 -33.59
N PHE A 400 -18.04 13.50 -34.37
CA PHE A 400 -16.71 13.87 -33.92
C PHE A 400 -16.10 14.98 -34.75
N THR A 401 -15.11 15.66 -34.16
CA THR A 401 -14.25 16.61 -34.83
C THR A 401 -12.82 16.54 -34.28
N PRO A 402 -11.78 16.58 -35.13
CA PRO A 402 -10.40 16.75 -34.68
C PRO A 402 -10.08 18.21 -34.32
N ASP A 403 -10.99 19.16 -34.62
CA ASP A 403 -10.79 20.57 -34.33
C ASP A 403 -10.97 20.84 -32.83
N LEU A 404 -9.84 20.91 -32.12
CA LEU A 404 -9.81 21.15 -30.69
C LEU A 404 -10.36 22.54 -30.29
N THR A 405 -10.57 23.47 -31.24
CA THR A 405 -11.14 24.79 -30.95
C THR A 405 -12.66 24.75 -30.74
N LYS A 406 -13.32 23.63 -31.08
CA LYS A 406 -14.80 23.48 -30.95
C LYS A 406 -15.30 23.31 -29.53
N SER A 407 -14.41 23.06 -28.57
CA SER A 407 -14.73 23.01 -27.15
C SER A 407 -13.48 23.29 -26.30
N ASP A 408 -13.66 23.33 -24.99
CA ASP A 408 -12.58 23.41 -24.02
C ASP A 408 -12.83 22.45 -22.85
N LEU A 409 -11.89 22.34 -21.93
CA LEU A 409 -12.07 21.59 -20.70
C LEU A 409 -12.65 22.46 -19.59
N ALA A 410 -13.55 21.88 -18.81
CA ALA A 410 -13.99 22.40 -17.53
C ALA A 410 -13.39 21.56 -16.40
N GLU A 411 -13.07 22.20 -15.27
CA GLU A 411 -12.68 21.50 -14.05
C GLU A 411 -13.62 21.80 -12.88
N THR A 412 -13.93 20.77 -12.11
CA THR A 412 -14.42 20.90 -10.73
C THR A 412 -13.36 20.35 -9.81
N ILE A 413 -13.00 21.10 -8.77
CA ILE A 413 -11.96 20.67 -7.82
C ILE A 413 -12.59 20.45 -6.46
N THR A 414 -12.31 19.29 -5.87
CA THR A 414 -12.68 18.93 -4.50
C THR A 414 -11.44 18.50 -3.72
N THR A 415 -11.58 18.29 -2.42
CA THR A 415 -10.56 17.58 -1.63
C THR A 415 -10.91 16.09 -1.57
N TYR A 416 -9.92 15.23 -1.78
CA TYR A 416 -10.07 13.77 -1.70
C TYR A 416 -10.17 13.25 -0.26
#